data_AF-A0A7C5E9P9-F1
#
_entry.id   AF-A0A7C5E9P9-F1
#
_cell.length_a   1.000
_cell.length_b   1.000
_cell.length_c   1.000
_cell.angle_alpha   90.00
_cell.angle_beta   90.00
_cell.angle_gamma   90.00
#
_symmetry.space_group_name_H-M   'P 1'
#
loop_
_entity.id
_entity.type
_entity.pdbx_description
1 polymer ?
#
loop_
_entity_poly.entity_id
_entity_poly.type
_entity_poly.pdbx_seq_one_letter_code
_entity_poly.pdbx_strand_id
1 'polypeptide(L)' 'LIDDHILITGSFNLSASATENNDENVVILDNAEIVSLYLQDFERIWERGESPDPAKFSCQ' A
#
# COMPACT_ATOMS: atom_id res chain seq x y z
N LEU A 1 1.98 -1.16 -4.57
CA LEU A 1 2.05 -1.99 -5.79
C LEU A 1 1.72 -1.07 -6.94
N ILE A 2 2.61 -0.93 -7.90
CA ILE A 2 2.44 -0.01 -9.04
C ILE A 2 2.57 -0.83 -10.32
N ASP A 3 1.55 -0.69 -11.18
CA ASP A 3 1.49 -1.24 -12.55
C ASP A 3 1.91 -2.72 -12.67
N ASP A 4 1.60 -3.54 -11.67
CA ASP A 4 1.88 -4.98 -11.62
C ASP A 4 3.36 -5.42 -11.69
N HIS A 5 4.33 -4.50 -11.59
CA HIS A 5 5.76 -4.84 -11.62
C HIS A 5 6.62 -4.13 -10.57
N ILE A 6 6.14 -3.02 -9.98
CA ILE A 6 6.88 -2.32 -8.92
C ILE A 6 6.25 -2.58 -7.54
N LEU A 7 7.05 -3.14 -6.63
CA LEU A 7 6.75 -3.27 -5.21
C LEU A 7 7.46 -2.16 -4.43
N ILE A 8 6.70 -1.43 -3.61
CA ILE A 8 7.22 -0.51 -2.60
C ILE A 8 6.78 -1.08 -1.25
N THR A 9 7.73 -1.39 -0.36
CA THR A 9 7.48 -1.98 0.96
C THR A 9 8.56 -1.57 1.96
N GLY A 10 8.35 -1.78 3.25
CA GLY A 10 9.32 -1.44 4.28
C GLY A 10 8.66 -1.24 5.65
N SER A 11 9.38 -0.59 6.56
CA SER A 11 8.83 -0.19 7.87
C SER A 11 7.98 1.08 7.79
N PHE A 12 8.15 1.85 6.72
CA PHE A 12 7.52 3.16 6.55
C PHE A 12 5.98 3.08 6.56
N ASN A 13 5.38 3.66 7.60
CA ASN A 13 3.94 3.87 7.67
C ASN A 13 3.54 5.19 6.99
N LEU A 14 2.42 5.24 6.25
CA LEU A 14 1.94 6.48 5.60
C LEU A 14 1.39 7.48 6.63
N SER A 15 2.29 8.19 7.31
CA SER A 15 1.99 9.10 8.41
C SER A 15 3.05 10.21 8.53
N ALA A 16 2.67 11.32 9.17
CA ALA A 16 3.61 12.42 9.45
C ALA A 16 4.78 11.96 10.33
N SER A 17 4.51 11.12 11.35
CA SER A 17 5.54 10.60 12.25
C SER A 17 6.62 9.80 11.53
N ALA A 18 6.24 8.97 10.56
CA ALA A 18 7.20 8.21 9.74
C ALA A 18 8.10 9.12 8.88
N THR A 19 7.62 10.30 8.51
CA THR A 19 8.37 11.26 7.70
C THR A 19 9.29 12.15 8.56
N GLU A 20 8.82 12.55 9.74
CA GLU A 20 9.44 13.62 10.52
C GLU A 20 10.19 13.13 11.76
N ASN A 21 9.86 11.95 12.29
CA ASN A 21 10.28 11.55 13.64
C ASN A 21 10.93 10.16 13.70
N ASN A 22 10.48 9.21 12.89
CA ASN A 22 11.00 7.85 12.93
C ASN A 22 12.11 7.62 11.90
N ASP A 23 13.09 6.81 12.27
CA ASP A 23 14.01 6.22 11.31
C ASP A 23 13.31 5.04 10.63
N GLU A 24 12.95 5.22 9.36
CA GLU A 24 12.19 4.25 8.57
C GLU A 24 12.98 3.80 7.35
N ASN A 25 12.70 2.58 6.87
CA ASN A 25 13.23 2.08 5.61
C ASN A 25 12.13 1.95 4.54
N VAL A 26 12.50 2.22 3.29
CA VAL A 26 11.70 1.92 2.10
C VAL A 26 12.56 1.10 1.12
N VAL A 27 12.00 -0.02 0.66
CA VAL A 27 12.59 -0.90 -0.34
C VAL A 27 11.70 -0.84 -1.57
N ILE A 28 12.32 -0.59 -2.73
CA ILE A 28 11.65 -0.54 -4.03
C ILE A 28 12.23 -1.66 -4.89
N LEU A 29 11.37 -2.53 -5.39
CA LEU A 29 11.71 -3.66 -6.25
C LEU A 29 10.94 -3.56 -7.56
N ASP A 30 11.64 -3.70 -8.69
CA ASP A 30 11.03 -3.94 -10.00
C ASP A 30 11.12 -5.43 -10.30
N ASN A 31 10.07 -6.16 -9.93
CA ASN A 31 9.99 -7.62 -10.06
C ASN A 31 8.52 -8.07 -10.06
N ALA A 32 8.01 -8.41 -11.25
CA ALA A 32 6.64 -8.85 -11.44
C ALA A 32 6.28 -10.14 -10.69
N GLU A 33 7.22 -11.07 -10.52
CA GLU A 33 6.96 -12.33 -9.80
C GLU A 33 6.68 -12.06 -8.32
N ILE A 34 7.49 -11.21 -7.66
CA ILE A 34 7.29 -10.83 -6.27
C ILE A 34 6.01 -10.00 -6.11
N VAL A 35 5.75 -9.07 -7.04
CA VAL A 35 4.51 -8.27 -7.03
C VAL A 35 3.27 -9.16 -7.11
N SER A 36 3.30 -10.22 -7.93
CA SER A 36 2.17 -11.15 -8.05
C SER A 36 1.82 -11.84 -6.73
N LEU A 37 2.81 -12.11 -5.87
CA LEU A 37 2.59 -12.70 -4.55
C LEU A 37 1.95 -11.68 -3.58
N TYR A 38 2.43 -10.43 -3.61
CA TYR A 38 1.83 -9.35 -2.79
C TYR A 38 0.41 -9.00 -3.25
N LEU A 39 0.14 -9.02 -4.56
CA LEU A 39 -1.21 -8.80 -5.10
C LEU A 39 -2.19 -9.86 -4.60
N GLN A 40 -1.80 -11.14 -4.58
CA GLN A 40 -2.67 -12.21 -4.05
C GLN A 40 -3.07 -11.95 -2.59
N ASP A 41 -2.13 -11.51 -1.75
CA ASP A 41 -2.42 -11.17 -0.37
C ASP A 41 -3.25 -9.89 -0.23
N PHE A 42 -3.00 -8.89 -1.08
CA PHE A 42 -3.79 -7.68 -1.16
C PHE A 42 -5.25 -7.99 -1.48
N GLU A 43 -5.52 -8.75 -2.54
CA GLU A 43 -6.88 -9.13 -2.95
C GLU A 43 -7.61 -9.90 -1.83
N ARG A 44 -6.93 -10.85 -1.18
CA ARG A 44 -7.48 -11.60 -0.04
C ARG A 44 -7.93 -10.70 1.12
N ILE A 45 -7.24 -9.57 1.33
CA ILE A 45 -7.60 -8.59 2.37
C ILE A 45 -8.69 -7.65 1.86
N TRP A 46 -8.57 -7.20 0.60
CA TRP A 46 -9.51 -6.30 -0.06
C TRP A 46 -10.93 -6.86 -0.10
N GLU A 47 -11.07 -8.16 -0.42
CA GLU A 47 -12.36 -8.88 -0.42
C GLU A 47 -13.07 -8.89 0.95
N ARG A 48 -12.34 -8.65 2.05
CA ARG A 48 -12.91 -8.56 3.40
C ARG A 48 -13.30 -7.13 3.79
N GLY A 49 -12.87 -6.15 3.02
CA GLY A 49 -13.17 -4.74 3.24
C GLY A 49 -14.59 -4.39 2.81
N GLU A 50 -15.13 -3.32 3.39
CA GLU A 50 -16.39 -2.74 2.96
C GLU A 50 -16.12 -1.47 2.17
N SER A 51 -16.97 -1.21 1.17
CA SER A 51 -16.89 0.05 0.43
C SER A 51 -17.20 1.23 1.37
N PRO A 52 -16.37 2.29 1.38
CA PRO A 52 -16.65 3.47 2.18
C PRO A 52 -17.94 4.14 1.70
N ASP A 53 -18.71 4.68 2.64
CA ASP A 53 -19.92 5.45 2.33
C ASP A 53 -19.56 6.72 1.54
N PRO A 54 -19.99 6.84 0.27
CA PRO A 54 -19.65 7.99 -0.57
C PRO A 54 -20.12 9.32 0.02
N ALA A 55 -21.20 9.31 0.83
CA ALA A 55 -21.71 10.53 1.44
C ALA A 55 -20.76 11.12 2.52
N LYS A 56 -19.81 10.32 3.03
CA LYS A 56 -18.81 10.76 4.02
C LYS A 56 -17.59 11.44 3.39
N PHE A 57 -17.44 11.36 2.06
CA PHE A 57 -16.30 11.92 1.35
C PHE A 57 -16.80 12.95 0.35
N SER A 58 -16.70 14.24 0.69
CA SER A 58 -16.88 15.31 -0.29
C SER A 58 -15.62 15.46 -1.12
N CYS A 59 -15.74 15.41 -2.44
CA CYS A 59 -14.69 15.92 -3.32
C CYS A 59 -14.61 17.44 -3.10
N GLN A 60 -13.44 17.91 -2.67
CA GLN A 60 -13.11 19.34 -2.62
C GLN A 60 -12.38 19.76 -3.89
#